data_AF-A0A250Y8Y2-F1
#
_entry.id   AF-A0A250Y8Y2-F1
#
_cell.length_a   1.000
_cell.length_b   1.000
_cell.length_c   1.000
_cell.angle_alpha   90.00
_cell.angle_beta   90.00
_cell.angle_gamma   90.00
#
_symmetry.space_group_name_H-M   'P 1'
#
loop_
_entity.id
_entity.type
_entity.pdbx_description
1 polymer ?
#
loop_
_entity_poly.entity_id
_entity_poly.type
_entity_poly.pdbx_seq_one_letter_code
_entity_poly.pdbx_strand_id
1 'polypeptide(L)'
;MLYALLNRAFAQDGQHRVLSMNRNAVGKHFELMIGDTRTSGKELVKQLLSESVLKAEPRVFFPPEKMVHYRQMFLPTDPYRIEEFYDSLLQAVAFYELAVFDT
;
A
#
# COMPACT_ATOMS: atom_id res chain seq x y z
N MET A 1 -5.24 15.79 -12.04
CA MET A 1 -5.80 14.95 -13.13
C MET A 1 -6.48 13.68 -12.63
N LEU A 2 -5.86 12.86 -11.76
CA LEU A 2 -6.43 11.58 -11.31
C LEU A 2 -7.85 11.70 -10.70
N TYR A 3 -8.09 12.72 -9.85
CA TYR A 3 -9.43 12.99 -9.31
C TYR A 3 -10.49 13.18 -10.40
N ALA A 4 -10.18 13.88 -11.49
CA ALA A 4 -11.14 14.09 -12.57
C ALA A 4 -11.34 12.83 -13.43
N LEU A 5 -10.25 12.10 -13.72
CA LEU A 5 -10.26 10.98 -14.67
C LEU A 5 -10.77 9.66 -14.06
N LEU A 6 -10.57 9.44 -12.76
CA LEU A 6 -10.96 8.20 -12.08
C LEU A 6 -12.37 8.28 -11.45
N ASN A 7 -12.90 9.49 -11.22
CA ASN A 7 -14.28 9.70 -10.78
C ASN A 7 -15.28 9.67 -11.95
N ARG A 8 -15.30 8.57 -12.73
CA ARG A 8 -16.05 8.48 -14.00
C ARG A 8 -17.56 8.70 -13.88
N ALA A 9 -18.15 8.36 -12.74
CA ALA A 9 -19.58 8.45 -12.49
C ALA A 9 -20.00 9.70 -11.69
N PHE A 10 -19.03 10.52 -11.28
CA PHE A 10 -19.28 11.64 -10.36
C PHE A 10 -20.22 12.68 -10.94
N ALA A 11 -20.18 12.89 -12.26
CA ALA A 11 -21.11 13.80 -12.92
C ALA A 11 -22.57 13.32 -12.87
N GLN A 12 -22.81 12.01 -12.67
CA GLN A 12 -24.13 11.42 -12.59
C GLN A 12 -24.61 11.24 -11.15
N ASP A 13 -23.75 10.74 -10.25
CA ASP A 13 -24.14 10.34 -8.89
C ASP A 13 -23.65 11.31 -7.78
N GLY A 14 -22.73 12.22 -8.10
CA GLY A 14 -22.10 13.12 -7.13
C GLY A 14 -21.21 12.41 -6.09
N GLN A 15 -20.95 11.11 -6.25
CA GLN A 15 -20.22 10.30 -5.28
C GLN A 15 -18.73 10.22 -5.61
N HIS A 16 -17.89 10.60 -4.65
CA HIS A 16 -16.44 10.50 -4.80
C HIS A 16 -15.95 9.05 -4.67
N ARG A 17 -15.16 8.61 -5.64
CA ARG A 17 -14.48 7.30 -5.69
C ARG A 17 -12.96 7.41 -5.57
N VAL A 18 -12.43 8.62 -5.59
CA VAL A 18 -11.01 8.93 -5.41
C VAL A 18 -10.82 9.62 -4.07
N LEU A 19 -9.95 9.07 -3.24
CA LEU A 19 -9.66 9.54 -1.89
C LEU A 19 -8.17 9.90 -1.79
N SER A 20 -7.87 10.82 -0.87
CA SER A 20 -6.49 11.16 -0.48
C SER A 20 -6.26 10.68 0.94
N MET A 21 -5.26 9.82 1.12
CA MET A 21 -4.88 9.30 2.43
C MET A 21 -3.66 10.05 2.96
N ASN A 22 -3.66 10.39 4.26
CA ASN A 22 -2.54 11.10 4.87
C ASN A 22 -1.31 10.19 4.98
N ARG A 23 -0.22 10.56 4.29
CA ARG A 23 1.03 9.78 4.24
C ARG A 23 1.65 9.54 5.63
N ASN A 24 1.56 10.52 6.53
CA ASN A 24 2.11 10.42 7.89
C ASN A 24 1.24 9.54 8.78
N ALA A 25 -0.08 9.54 8.59
CA ALA A 25 -0.96 8.60 9.27
C ALA A 25 -0.64 7.15 8.88
N VAL A 26 -0.43 6.88 7.59
CA VAL A 26 0.06 5.57 7.12
C VAL A 26 1.42 5.23 7.72
N GLY A 27 2.35 6.19 7.78
CA GLY A 27 3.66 5.98 8.41
C GLY A 27 3.55 5.62 9.89
N LYS A 28 2.70 6.32 10.65
CA LYS A 28 2.44 6.04 12.08
C LYS A 28 1.82 4.65 12.28
N HIS A 29 0.87 4.26 11.43
CA HIS A 29 0.22 2.96 11.48
C HIS A 29 1.18 1.78 11.37
N PHE A 30 2.23 1.93 10.57
CA PHE A 30 3.26 0.91 10.39
C PHE A 30 4.54 1.16 11.19
N GLU A 31 4.52 2.10 12.14
CA GLU A 31 5.68 2.45 12.96
C GLU A 31 6.93 2.87 12.15
N LEU A 32 6.71 3.49 10.99
CA LEU A 32 7.76 3.95 10.07
C LEU A 32 8.19 5.40 10.32
N MET A 33 7.86 5.99 11.47
CA MET A 33 8.19 7.40 11.75
C MET A 33 9.43 7.51 12.66
N ILE A 34 10.38 8.36 12.29
CA ILE A 34 11.47 8.82 13.16
C ILE A 34 11.33 10.33 13.30
N GLY A 35 10.87 10.77 14.48
CA GLY A 35 10.40 12.14 14.68
C GLY A 35 9.26 12.45 13.70
N ASP A 36 9.43 13.48 12.88
CA ASP A 36 8.46 13.88 11.86
C ASP A 36 8.74 13.31 10.46
N THR A 37 9.82 12.54 10.30
CA THR A 37 10.24 11.98 9.02
C THR A 37 9.81 10.52 8.91
N ARG A 38 9.17 10.15 7.80
CA ARG A 38 8.84 8.76 7.48
C ARG A 38 10.04 8.04 6.85
N THR A 39 10.36 6.84 7.34
CA THR A 39 11.38 5.95 6.79
C THR A 39 10.82 5.05 5.68
N SER A 40 11.73 4.35 4.97
CA SER A 40 11.37 3.43 3.89
C SER A 40 10.53 2.26 4.41
N GLY A 41 9.48 1.91 3.64
CA GLY A 41 8.62 0.75 3.91
C GLY A 41 9.18 -0.58 3.40
N LYS A 42 10.37 -0.58 2.78
CA LYS A 42 10.94 -1.73 2.06
C LYS A 42 10.95 -3.04 2.85
N GLU A 43 11.50 -3.02 4.05
CA GLU A 43 11.67 -4.24 4.86
C GLU A 43 10.32 -4.78 5.33
N LEU A 44 9.37 -3.89 5.63
CA LEU A 44 8.01 -4.29 5.97
C LEU A 44 7.32 -4.97 4.78
N VAL A 45 7.47 -4.46 3.56
CA VAL A 45 6.85 -5.11 2.40
C VAL A 45 7.49 -6.48 2.09
N LYS A 46 8.81 -6.62 2.26
CA LYS A 46 9.48 -7.93 2.17
C LYS A 46 8.93 -8.92 3.21
N GLN A 47 8.68 -8.44 4.44
CA GLN A 47 8.07 -9.23 5.49
C GLN A 47 6.65 -9.65 5.10
N LEU A 48 5.80 -8.73 4.61
CA LEU A 48 4.44 -9.04 4.15
C LEU A 48 4.42 -10.11 3.04
N LEU A 49 5.34 -10.03 2.07
CA LEU A 49 5.48 -11.06 1.04
C LEU A 49 5.85 -12.43 1.60
N SER A 50 6.69 -12.46 2.64
CA SER A 50 7.12 -13.71 3.27
C SER A 50 6.00 -14.29 4.14
N GLU A 51 5.35 -13.46 4.93
CA GLU A 51 4.27 -13.83 5.84
C GLU A 51 3.01 -14.29 5.12
N SER A 52 2.72 -13.78 3.92
CA SER A 52 1.58 -14.19 3.11
C SER A 52 1.49 -15.70 2.81
N VAL A 53 2.63 -16.40 2.92
CA VAL A 53 2.73 -17.86 2.72
C VAL A 53 2.84 -18.60 4.06
N LEU A 54 3.39 -17.94 5.09
CA LEU A 54 3.79 -18.60 6.34
C LEU A 54 2.76 -18.46 7.47
N LYS A 55 2.00 -17.36 7.49
CA LYS A 55 1.00 -17.10 8.54
C LYS A 55 -0.36 -17.65 8.12
N ALA A 56 -1.12 -18.14 9.09
CA ALA A 56 -2.51 -18.53 8.88
C ALA A 56 -3.40 -17.31 8.53
N GLU A 57 -3.11 -16.16 9.14
CA GLU A 57 -3.82 -14.89 8.94
C GLU A 57 -2.82 -13.78 8.59
N PRO A 58 -2.33 -13.72 7.35
CA PRO A 58 -1.48 -12.63 6.90
C PRO A 58 -2.28 -11.35 6.68
N ARG A 59 -1.64 -10.18 6.90
CA ARG A 59 -2.26 -8.86 6.66
C ARG A 59 -2.59 -8.62 5.18
N VAL A 60 -1.93 -9.33 4.28
CA VAL A 60 -2.16 -9.27 2.83
C VAL A 60 -1.86 -10.62 2.19
N PHE A 61 -2.69 -11.00 1.21
CA PHE A 61 -2.52 -12.21 0.41
C PHE A 61 -2.03 -11.85 -0.99
N PHE A 62 -1.12 -12.66 -1.53
CA PHE A 62 -0.66 -12.54 -2.91
C PHE A 62 -1.10 -13.76 -3.71
N PRO A 63 -1.72 -13.58 -4.90
CA PRO A 63 -2.05 -14.70 -5.76
C PRO A 63 -0.79 -15.52 -6.12
N PRO A 64 -0.80 -16.87 -5.96
CA PRO A 64 0.37 -17.72 -6.19
C PRO A 64 1.02 -17.52 -7.56
N GLU A 65 0.19 -17.36 -8.60
CA GLU A 65 0.64 -17.17 -9.98
C GLU A 65 1.37 -15.85 -10.22
N LYS A 66 1.22 -14.87 -9.32
CA LYS A 66 1.88 -13.56 -9.40
C LYS A 66 3.06 -13.43 -8.44
N MET A 67 3.21 -14.35 -7.48
CA MET A 67 4.23 -14.25 -6.44
C MET A 67 5.66 -14.19 -6.98
N VAL A 68 5.99 -15.01 -7.99
CA VAL A 68 7.33 -15.02 -8.59
C VAL A 68 7.65 -13.65 -9.20
N HIS A 69 6.69 -13.10 -9.96
CA HIS A 69 6.81 -11.79 -10.57
C HIS A 69 6.93 -10.67 -9.53
N TYR A 70 6.10 -10.70 -8.48
CA TYR A 70 6.17 -9.73 -7.40
C TYR A 70 7.52 -9.76 -6.69
N ARG A 71 8.07 -10.94 -6.39
CA ARG A 71 9.42 -11.06 -5.79
C ARG A 71 10.52 -10.52 -6.71
N GLN A 72 10.42 -10.76 -8.02
CA GLN A 72 11.38 -10.24 -9.00
C GLN A 72 11.35 -8.70 -9.07
N MET A 73 10.19 -8.08 -8.89
CA MET A 73 10.08 -6.62 -8.79
C MET A 73 10.74 -6.02 -7.54
N PHE A 74 11.17 -6.83 -6.55
CA PHE A 74 12.00 -6.37 -5.42
C PHE A 74 13.51 -6.35 -5.72
N LEU A 75 13.92 -6.81 -6.91
CA LEU A 75 15.30 -6.78 -7.38
C LEU A 75 15.72 -5.56 -8.27
N PRO A 76 15.05 -4.38 -8.32
CA PRO A 76 15.35 -3.40 -9.36
C PRO A 76 16.62 -2.57 -9.11
N THR A 77 17.09 -2.02 -10.22
CA THR A 77 18.32 -1.25 -10.44
C THR A 77 18.19 0.26 -10.16
N ASP A 78 17.00 0.76 -9.80
CA ASP A 78 16.75 2.18 -9.49
C ASP A 78 16.09 2.33 -8.11
N PRO A 79 16.77 2.91 -7.11
CA PRO A 79 16.27 3.00 -5.74
C PRO A 79 15.06 3.94 -5.58
N TYR A 80 14.86 4.92 -6.48
CA TYR A 80 13.79 5.92 -6.30
C TYR A 80 12.41 5.37 -6.70
N ARG A 81 12.30 4.75 -7.90
CA ARG A 81 11.04 4.17 -8.43
C ARG A 81 10.41 3.08 -7.56
N ILE A 82 11.17 2.60 -6.59
CA ILE A 82 10.84 1.47 -5.74
C ILE A 82 10.06 1.91 -4.49
N GLU A 83 10.32 3.11 -3.96
CA GLU A 83 9.67 3.55 -2.73
C GLU A 83 8.17 3.81 -2.96
N GLU A 84 7.77 4.37 -4.11
CA GLU A 84 6.34 4.51 -4.43
C GLU A 84 5.66 3.16 -4.60
N PHE A 85 6.38 2.14 -5.09
CA PHE A 85 5.86 0.78 -5.19
C PHE A 85 5.57 0.22 -3.79
N TYR A 86 6.50 0.36 -2.84
CA TYR A 86 6.28 -0.06 -1.45
C TYR A 86 5.14 0.73 -0.79
N ASP A 87 5.17 2.05 -0.94
CA ASP A 87 4.18 2.92 -0.33
C ASP A 87 2.77 2.69 -0.86
N SER A 88 2.63 2.34 -2.14
CA SER A 88 1.32 2.04 -2.75
C SER A 88 0.66 0.82 -2.09
N LEU A 89 1.44 -0.23 -1.83
CA LEU A 89 0.95 -1.43 -1.15
C LEU A 89 0.65 -1.15 0.33
N LEU A 90 1.55 -0.46 1.02
CA LEU A 90 1.34 -0.09 2.43
C LEU A 90 0.10 0.79 2.59
N GLN A 91 -0.11 1.76 1.71
CA GLN A 91 -1.31 2.59 1.74
C GLN A 91 -2.59 1.77 1.53
N ALA A 92 -2.57 0.77 0.63
CA ALA A 92 -3.73 -0.10 0.43
C ALA A 92 -4.03 -0.94 1.68
N VAL A 93 -3.01 -1.55 2.28
CA VAL A 93 -3.18 -2.34 3.53
C VAL A 93 -3.70 -1.45 4.67
N ALA A 94 -3.10 -0.28 4.88
CA ALA A 94 -3.56 0.66 5.90
C ALA A 94 -4.98 1.16 5.64
N PHE A 95 -5.38 1.36 4.39
CA PHE A 95 -6.75 1.77 4.06
C PHE A 95 -7.77 0.73 4.54
N TYR A 96 -7.53 -0.56 4.27
CA TYR A 96 -8.42 -1.61 4.75
C TYR A 96 -8.44 -1.68 6.26
N GLU A 97 -7.28 -1.66 6.91
CA GLU A 97 -7.21 -1.77 8.37
C GLU A 97 -7.87 -0.57 9.06
N LEU A 98 -7.55 0.66 8.66
CA LEU A 98 -8.00 1.88 9.35
C LEU A 98 -9.39 2.38 8.95
N ALA A 99 -9.88 2.04 7.75
CA ALA A 99 -11.12 2.62 7.22
C ALA A 99 -12.17 1.61 6.77
N VAL A 100 -11.85 0.30 6.77
CA VAL A 100 -12.79 -0.76 6.39
C VAL A 100 -13.00 -1.77 7.53
N PHE A 101 -11.94 -2.15 8.23
CA PHE A 101 -12.01 -3.13 9.33
C PHE A 101 -12.28 -2.47 10.69
N ASP A 102 -11.75 -1.28 10.92
CA ASP A 102 -11.98 -0.47 12.13
C ASP A 102 -13.36 0.24 12.15
N THR A 103 -14.20 0.03 11.13
CA THR A 103 -15.57 0.57 10.98
C THR A 103 -16.61 -0.53 11.05
#